data_AF-A0A5B9G4S3-F1
#
_entry.id   AF-A0A5B9G4S3-F1
#
_cell.length_a   1.000
_cell.length_b   1.000
_cell.length_c   1.000
_cell.angle_alpha   90.00
_cell.angle_beta   90.00
_cell.angle_gamma   90.00
#
_symmetry.space_group_name_H-M   'P 1'
#
loop_
_entity.id
_entity.type
_entity.pdbx_description
1 polymer ?
#
loop_
_entity_poly.entity_id
_entity_poly.type
_entity_poly.pdbx_seq_one_letter_code
_entity_poly.pdbx_strand_id
1 'polypeptide(L)'
;MKRGSVRTLPALLTVIIAIPALAACSAQPADCEFPSGDASSVVTVEGPLGTAPSIDMPTPVIAESTEVSTVVKGEGKRLSPGQPALVDVSIVNGATGEVLQDTGYDGGVLLTAASESLPPVTEALECAREGSRLVVVGTAEDTHQGQPIPQLGVAAEDSLVFVVDVLETFLPKADGTPRAGNNGDPAVVLAPNGRPGITVPNTEAPEEAVISVLKEGDGPTLEEGDKAVVHYTGVTWADEKVFDSSWEKKQPAIFELREGALIEGFLDGLVGQNVGSQVLLVIPPELGYGEQASPSIPANSTLIFVVDVLGIAE
;
A
#
# COMPACT_ATOMS: atom_id res chain seq x y z
N MET A 1 71.81 -51.94 10.40
CA MET A 1 70.64 -51.40 9.65
C MET A 1 69.48 -51.20 10.61
N LYS A 2 68.73 -50.11 10.40
CA LYS A 2 67.54 -49.58 11.16
C LYS A 2 67.91 -48.79 12.42
N ARG A 3 68.07 -47.44 12.37
CA ARG A 3 67.05 -46.35 12.28
C ARG A 3 65.95 -46.56 13.34
N GLY A 4 65.71 -45.72 14.34
CA GLY A 4 65.94 -44.28 14.49
C GLY A 4 64.60 -43.69 14.95
N SER A 5 64.45 -43.47 16.25
CA SER A 5 63.21 -42.98 16.89
C SER A 5 63.14 -41.45 16.80
N VAL A 6 62.05 -40.92 16.23
CA VAL A 6 61.70 -39.50 16.35
C VAL A 6 60.21 -39.43 16.67
N ARG A 7 59.89 -38.92 17.87
CA ARG A 7 58.54 -38.60 18.31
C ARG A 7 58.17 -37.21 17.78
N THR A 8 57.17 -37.13 16.92
CA THR A 8 56.56 -35.89 16.48
C THR A 8 55.26 -35.65 17.26
N LEU A 9 55.19 -34.53 17.99
CA LEU A 9 53.94 -33.99 18.54
C LEU A 9 53.18 -33.25 17.42
N PRO A 10 51.86 -33.45 17.25
CA PRO A 10 51.07 -32.63 16.34
C PRO A 10 50.62 -31.35 17.07
N ALA A 11 50.97 -30.19 16.52
CA ALA A 11 50.41 -28.91 16.91
C ALA A 11 48.99 -28.80 16.33
N LEU A 12 47.97 -28.74 17.20
CA LEU A 12 46.61 -28.38 16.82
C LEU A 12 46.56 -26.87 16.51
N LEU A 13 46.40 -26.52 15.24
CA LEU A 13 46.04 -25.17 14.81
C LEU A 13 44.53 -25.13 14.58
N THR A 14 43.78 -24.64 15.56
CA THR A 14 42.34 -24.34 15.41
C THR A 14 42.19 -23.02 14.64
N VAL A 15 41.81 -23.12 13.37
CA VAL A 15 41.40 -21.98 12.55
C VAL A 15 39.95 -21.63 12.90
N ILE A 16 39.74 -20.52 13.60
CA ILE A 16 38.41 -19.94 13.79
C ILE A 16 38.07 -19.18 12.50
N ILE A 17 37.24 -19.78 11.65
CA ILE A 17 36.63 -19.09 10.51
C ILE A 17 35.44 -18.31 11.07
N ALA A 18 35.63 -17.02 11.31
CA ALA A 18 34.52 -16.10 11.53
C ALA A 18 33.79 -15.91 10.20
N ILE A 19 32.61 -16.51 10.07
CA ILE A 19 31.69 -16.25 8.95
C ILE A 19 31.02 -14.91 9.26
N PRO A 20 31.28 -13.83 8.51
CA PRO A 20 30.46 -12.64 8.63
C PRO A 20 29.07 -13.01 8.12
N ALA A 21 28.08 -13.02 9.01
CA ALA A 21 26.69 -12.99 8.60
C ALA A 21 26.48 -11.65 7.87
N LEU A 22 26.51 -11.69 6.53
CA LEU A 22 25.97 -10.61 5.72
C LEU A 22 24.45 -10.61 5.97
N ALA A 23 24.03 -9.90 7.01
CA ALA A 23 22.68 -9.36 7.03
C ALA A 23 22.64 -8.36 5.86
N ALA A 24 22.07 -8.80 4.74
CA ALA A 24 21.75 -7.92 3.63
C ALA A 24 20.57 -7.04 4.07
N CYS A 25 20.84 -6.07 4.94
CA CYS A 25 20.02 -4.88 5.00
C CYS A 25 20.21 -4.21 3.65
N SER A 26 19.24 -4.36 2.75
CA SER A 26 19.11 -3.47 1.61
C SER A 26 18.87 -2.07 2.16
N ALA A 27 19.94 -1.35 2.46
CA ALA A 27 19.88 0.06 2.80
C ALA A 27 19.28 0.76 1.58
N GLN A 28 18.03 1.18 1.71
CA GLN A 28 17.38 2.04 0.74
C GLN A 28 18.27 3.27 0.53
N PRO A 29 18.49 3.73 -0.72
CA PRO A 29 19.39 4.86 -0.98
C PRO A 29 19.01 6.04 -0.08
N ALA A 30 20.01 6.57 0.61
CA ALA A 30 19.84 7.57 1.67
C ALA A 30 19.11 8.83 1.15
N ASP A 31 19.32 9.15 -0.12
CA ASP A 31 18.84 10.38 -0.75
C ASP A 31 17.90 10.03 -1.90
N CYS A 32 16.62 9.84 -1.58
CA CYS A 32 15.56 10.06 -2.56
C CYS A 32 15.07 11.47 -2.32
N GLU A 33 15.34 12.33 -3.27
CA GLU A 33 14.92 13.72 -3.24
C GLU A 33 14.39 14.03 -4.62
N PHE A 34 13.13 14.50 -4.67
CA PHE A 34 12.62 15.13 -5.87
C PHE A 34 13.24 16.53 -5.99
N PRO A 35 13.52 16.99 -7.22
CA PRO A 35 14.08 18.31 -7.40
C PRO A 35 13.11 19.37 -6.88
N SER A 36 13.53 20.11 -5.87
CA SER A 36 12.91 21.40 -5.54
C SER A 36 13.32 22.45 -6.59
N GLY A 37 12.53 23.48 -6.75
CA GLY A 37 12.88 24.62 -7.58
C GLY A 37 12.13 25.89 -7.19
N ASP A 38 12.23 26.90 -8.06
CA ASP A 38 11.68 28.23 -7.79
C ASP A 38 10.14 28.18 -7.69
N ALA A 39 9.47 27.30 -8.44
CA ALA A 39 8.00 27.22 -8.44
C ALA A 39 7.45 26.62 -7.13
N SER A 40 8.10 25.57 -6.60
CA SER A 40 7.69 24.92 -5.36
C SER A 40 8.13 25.67 -4.10
N SER A 41 9.27 26.38 -4.14
CA SER A 41 9.82 27.08 -2.97
C SER A 41 9.13 28.41 -2.62
N VAL A 42 8.40 29.01 -3.57
CA VAL A 42 7.62 30.25 -3.33
C VAL A 42 6.25 29.98 -2.69
N VAL A 43 5.82 28.73 -2.61
CA VAL A 43 4.56 28.35 -1.96
C VAL A 43 4.82 28.16 -0.47
N THR A 44 4.13 28.94 0.34
CA THR A 44 4.17 28.83 1.80
C THR A 44 2.89 28.16 2.29
N VAL A 45 3.06 27.22 3.24
CA VAL A 45 1.95 26.47 3.79
C VAL A 45 2.05 26.44 5.31
N GLU A 46 1.00 26.90 5.97
CA GLU A 46 0.91 26.97 7.42
C GLU A 46 -0.29 26.20 7.97
N GLY A 47 -0.20 25.79 9.22
CA GLY A 47 -1.25 25.04 9.94
C GLY A 47 -0.86 23.60 10.25
N PRO A 48 -1.56 22.94 11.19
CA PRO A 48 -1.30 21.54 11.55
C PRO A 48 -1.47 20.59 10.35
N LEU A 49 -0.75 19.47 10.38
CA LEU A 49 -0.97 18.34 9.46
C LEU A 49 -2.38 17.76 9.66
N GLY A 50 -3.00 17.28 8.58
CA GLY A 50 -4.34 16.68 8.62
C GLY A 50 -5.45 17.68 8.91
N THR A 51 -5.17 18.98 8.72
CA THR A 51 -6.18 20.05 8.82
C THR A 51 -6.02 20.98 7.63
N ALA A 52 -7.12 21.63 7.22
CA ALA A 52 -7.11 22.57 6.11
C ALA A 52 -6.04 23.66 6.34
N PRO A 53 -4.97 23.70 5.52
CA PRO A 53 -3.87 24.61 5.73
C PRO A 53 -4.16 25.99 5.14
N SER A 54 -3.44 27.00 5.63
CA SER A 54 -3.33 28.29 4.95
C SER A 54 -2.24 28.18 3.88
N ILE A 55 -2.60 28.44 2.63
CA ILE A 55 -1.68 28.38 1.47
C ILE A 55 -1.53 29.80 0.92
N ASP A 56 -0.29 30.30 0.86
CA ASP A 56 0.03 31.61 0.27
C ASP A 56 1.16 31.45 -0.76
N MET A 57 0.97 32.05 -1.94
CA MET A 57 1.91 31.97 -3.06
C MET A 57 1.76 33.20 -3.98
N PRO A 58 2.83 33.63 -4.67
CA PRO A 58 2.71 34.60 -5.75
C PRO A 58 1.91 34.00 -6.92
N THR A 59 1.18 34.83 -7.66
CA THR A 59 0.45 34.38 -8.86
C THR A 59 0.92 35.12 -10.11
N PRO A 60 1.14 34.42 -11.24
CA PRO A 60 1.07 32.96 -11.40
C PRO A 60 2.32 32.23 -10.86
N VAL A 61 2.14 31.01 -10.35
CA VAL A 61 3.19 29.99 -10.19
C VAL A 61 3.24 29.17 -11.48
N ILE A 62 4.41 29.12 -12.12
CA ILE A 62 4.64 28.38 -13.38
C ILE A 62 5.79 27.41 -13.16
N ALA A 63 5.58 26.14 -13.50
CA ALA A 63 6.62 25.11 -13.45
C ALA A 63 7.07 24.73 -14.87
N GLU A 64 8.39 24.68 -15.10
CA GLU A 64 8.98 24.16 -16.35
C GLU A 64 9.14 22.62 -16.32
N SER A 65 9.16 22.05 -15.12
CA SER A 65 9.16 20.61 -14.82
C SER A 65 8.47 20.39 -13.48
N THR A 66 8.00 19.19 -13.19
CA THR A 66 7.45 18.91 -11.86
C THR A 66 8.51 19.15 -10.77
N GLU A 67 8.17 19.97 -9.77
CA GLU A 67 9.03 20.31 -8.64
C GLU A 67 8.37 19.93 -7.32
N VAL A 68 9.18 19.52 -6.33
CA VAL A 68 8.69 19.14 -5.00
C VAL A 68 9.51 19.81 -3.91
N SER A 69 8.82 20.47 -2.98
CA SER A 69 9.40 21.01 -1.75
C SER A 69 8.79 20.33 -0.54
N THR A 70 9.63 19.81 0.36
CA THR A 70 9.17 19.28 1.66
C THR A 70 9.11 20.43 2.67
N VAL A 71 7.91 20.93 2.96
CA VAL A 71 7.71 22.07 3.88
C VAL A 71 7.58 21.65 5.33
N VAL A 72 7.11 20.41 5.58
CA VAL A 72 7.23 19.74 6.88
C VAL A 72 7.90 18.39 6.65
N LYS A 73 9.01 18.15 7.35
CA LYS A 73 9.75 16.88 7.24
C LYS A 73 9.18 15.87 8.22
N GLY A 74 8.56 14.81 7.69
CA GLY A 74 8.10 13.68 8.48
C GLY A 74 9.25 12.90 9.10
N GLU A 75 9.02 12.34 10.27
CA GLU A 75 9.97 11.51 11.02
C GLU A 75 9.68 10.00 10.88
N GLY A 76 8.51 9.64 10.36
CA GLY A 76 8.11 8.25 10.23
C GLY A 76 8.78 7.52 9.06
N LYS A 77 8.22 6.35 8.73
CA LYS A 77 8.78 5.49 7.68
C LYS A 77 8.70 6.20 6.34
N ARG A 78 9.76 6.01 5.55
CA ARG A 78 9.78 6.49 4.17
C ARG A 78 8.97 5.52 3.31
N LEU A 79 8.14 6.06 2.44
CA LEU A 79 7.42 5.27 1.44
C LEU A 79 8.37 4.66 0.42
N SER A 80 7.96 3.52 -0.12
CA SER A 80 8.59 2.87 -1.28
C SER A 80 7.58 2.78 -2.43
N PRO A 81 8.03 2.62 -3.68
CA PRO A 81 7.12 2.42 -4.81
C PRO A 81 6.13 1.26 -4.56
N GLY A 82 4.85 1.48 -4.86
CA GLY A 82 3.77 0.53 -4.61
C GLY A 82 3.26 0.50 -3.17
N GLN A 83 3.81 1.31 -2.27
CA GLN A 83 3.34 1.40 -0.89
C GLN A 83 2.14 2.36 -0.77
N PRO A 84 1.08 2.00 -0.05
CA PRO A 84 -0.04 2.90 0.18
C PRO A 84 0.26 3.90 1.30
N ALA A 85 -0.26 5.11 1.15
CA ALA A 85 -0.35 6.12 2.19
C ALA A 85 -1.76 6.70 2.27
N LEU A 86 -2.19 7.00 3.49
CA LEU A 86 -3.31 7.88 3.73
C LEU A 86 -2.81 9.32 3.64
N VAL A 87 -3.40 10.11 2.76
CA VAL A 87 -2.98 11.50 2.52
C VAL A 87 -4.15 12.46 2.49
N ASP A 88 -3.91 13.69 2.94
CA ASP A 88 -4.76 14.82 2.58
C ASP A 88 -4.13 15.60 1.44
N VAL A 89 -4.96 16.07 0.50
CA VAL A 89 -4.49 16.79 -0.68
C VAL A 89 -5.35 18.02 -0.89
N SER A 90 -4.73 19.19 -1.03
CA SER A 90 -5.32 20.38 -1.61
C SER A 90 -4.76 20.60 -3.02
N ILE A 91 -5.63 20.86 -3.98
CA ILE A 91 -5.29 21.21 -5.37
C ILE A 91 -5.59 22.69 -5.56
N VAL A 92 -4.58 23.45 -5.99
CA VAL A 92 -4.65 24.89 -6.15
C VAL A 92 -4.26 25.26 -7.58
N ASN A 93 -5.03 26.16 -8.20
CA ASN A 93 -4.67 26.69 -9.52
C ASN A 93 -3.45 27.62 -9.37
N GLY A 94 -2.32 27.28 -10.00
CA GLY A 94 -1.10 28.08 -9.93
C GLY A 94 -1.25 29.47 -10.55
N ALA A 95 -2.16 29.67 -11.50
CA ALA A 95 -2.39 30.97 -12.12
C ALA A 95 -3.18 31.94 -11.24
N THR A 96 -4.11 31.44 -10.41
CA THR A 96 -5.02 32.28 -9.61
C THR A 96 -4.78 32.22 -8.11
N GLY A 97 -4.13 31.16 -7.62
CA GLY A 97 -3.99 30.84 -6.20
C GLY A 97 -5.27 30.30 -5.56
N GLU A 98 -6.32 30.02 -6.35
CA GLU A 98 -7.60 29.50 -5.85
C GLU A 98 -7.52 28.01 -5.56
N VAL A 99 -7.97 27.60 -4.36
CA VAL A 99 -8.14 26.18 -4.01
C VAL A 99 -9.31 25.62 -4.82
N LEU A 100 -9.02 24.67 -5.69
CA LEU A 100 -9.97 24.06 -6.61
C LEU A 100 -10.74 22.91 -5.95
N GLN A 101 -10.00 22.08 -5.22
CA GLN A 101 -10.50 20.89 -4.57
C GLN A 101 -9.57 20.51 -3.41
N ASP A 102 -10.14 19.94 -2.37
CA ASP A 102 -9.39 19.27 -1.32
C ASP A 102 -10.06 17.96 -0.90
N THR A 103 -9.40 17.20 -0.02
CA THR A 103 -9.91 15.96 0.56
C THR A 103 -10.91 16.18 1.71
N GLY A 104 -11.21 17.43 2.07
CA GLY A 104 -12.06 17.78 3.20
C GLY A 104 -11.38 17.67 4.56
N TYR A 105 -10.16 17.10 4.64
CA TYR A 105 -9.40 16.91 5.88
C TYR A 105 -10.17 16.12 6.95
N ASP A 106 -10.94 15.11 6.50
CA ASP A 106 -11.77 14.24 7.32
C ASP A 106 -11.42 12.76 7.06
N GLY A 107 -10.17 12.41 7.37
CA GLY A 107 -9.65 11.04 7.22
C GLY A 107 -8.93 10.74 5.90
N GLY A 108 -8.68 11.74 5.05
CA GLY A 108 -7.83 11.62 3.87
C GLY A 108 -8.30 10.63 2.79
N VAL A 109 -7.41 10.37 1.84
CA VAL A 109 -7.61 9.41 0.75
C VAL A 109 -6.40 8.49 0.63
N LEU A 110 -6.62 7.23 0.24
CA LEU A 110 -5.52 6.33 -0.07
C LEU A 110 -4.94 6.63 -1.44
N LEU A 111 -3.65 6.99 -1.47
CA LEU A 111 -2.83 7.00 -2.66
C LEU A 111 -1.72 5.96 -2.56
N THR A 112 -1.38 5.36 -3.70
CA THR A 112 -0.25 4.43 -3.79
C THR A 112 0.93 5.16 -4.42
N ALA A 113 2.07 5.15 -3.74
CA ALA A 113 3.30 5.74 -4.25
C ALA A 113 3.68 5.09 -5.60
N ALA A 114 4.15 5.89 -6.55
CA ALA A 114 4.46 5.47 -7.93
C ALA A 114 3.24 4.99 -8.77
N SER A 115 2.01 5.30 -8.37
CA SER A 115 0.82 4.91 -9.15
C SER A 115 0.49 5.92 -10.25
N GLU A 116 -0.24 5.47 -11.27
CA GLU A 116 -0.69 6.31 -12.39
C GLU A 116 -1.78 7.33 -12.01
N SER A 117 -2.31 7.27 -10.78
CA SER A 117 -3.30 8.22 -10.29
C SER A 117 -2.58 9.46 -9.76
N LEU A 118 -2.88 10.65 -10.30
CA LEU A 118 -2.21 11.90 -9.94
C LEU A 118 -0.67 11.77 -9.95
N PRO A 119 -0.04 11.45 -11.11
CA PRO A 119 1.37 11.06 -11.17
C PRO A 119 2.33 12.01 -10.45
N PRO A 120 2.24 13.36 -10.60
CA PRO A 120 3.13 14.27 -9.87
C PRO A 120 3.09 14.08 -8.35
N VAL A 121 1.91 13.78 -7.80
CA VAL A 121 1.73 13.55 -6.36
C VAL A 121 2.25 12.18 -5.96
N THR A 122 1.86 11.12 -6.67
CA THR A 122 2.23 9.75 -6.30
C THR A 122 3.70 9.43 -6.53
N GLU A 123 4.33 10.07 -7.50
CA GLU A 123 5.79 10.07 -7.66
C GLU A 123 6.44 10.75 -6.45
N ALA A 124 6.00 11.97 -6.09
CA ALA A 124 6.52 12.69 -4.92
C ALA A 124 6.44 11.88 -3.62
N LEU A 125 5.41 11.03 -3.47
CA LEU A 125 5.26 10.14 -2.33
C LEU A 125 6.40 9.12 -2.19
N GLU A 126 7.10 8.70 -3.25
CA GLU A 126 8.20 7.72 -3.17
C GLU A 126 9.41 8.19 -2.33
N CYS A 127 9.57 9.50 -2.19
CA CYS A 127 10.60 10.10 -1.34
C CYS A 127 10.03 10.60 -0.01
N ALA A 128 8.70 10.60 0.15
CA ALA A 128 8.02 11.14 1.31
C ALA A 128 8.13 10.21 2.53
N ARG A 129 7.94 10.81 3.71
CA ARG A 129 7.85 10.12 4.99
C ARG A 129 6.48 10.37 5.58
N GLU A 130 6.01 9.42 6.37
CA GLU A 130 4.89 9.65 7.27
C GLU A 130 5.15 10.88 8.17
N GLY A 131 4.15 11.75 8.27
CA GLY A 131 4.23 13.05 8.92
C GLY A 131 4.84 14.17 8.05
N SER A 132 5.07 13.94 6.75
CA SER A 132 5.53 15.00 5.85
C SER A 132 4.38 15.85 5.34
N ARG A 133 4.66 17.14 5.08
CA ARG A 133 3.88 17.99 4.18
C ARG A 133 4.73 18.34 2.97
N LEU A 134 4.20 18.08 1.78
CA LEU A 134 4.83 18.37 0.51
C LEU A 134 4.08 19.49 -0.21
N VAL A 135 4.81 20.33 -0.91
CA VAL A 135 4.31 21.15 -2.01
C VAL A 135 4.81 20.50 -3.29
N VAL A 136 3.91 20.07 -4.14
CA VAL A 136 4.21 19.55 -5.49
C VAL A 136 3.67 20.56 -6.49
N VAL A 137 4.51 21.07 -7.38
CA VAL A 137 4.06 21.92 -8.49
C VAL A 137 4.22 21.14 -9.76
N GLY A 138 3.09 20.70 -10.33
CA GLY A 138 3.05 19.95 -11.57
C GLY A 138 2.85 20.86 -12.78
N THR A 139 3.49 20.50 -13.89
CA THR A 139 3.28 21.18 -15.17
C THR A 139 1.88 20.88 -15.72
N ALA A 140 1.40 21.71 -16.66
CA ALA A 140 0.13 21.45 -17.35
C ALA A 140 0.14 20.11 -18.10
N GLU A 141 1.29 19.68 -18.64
CA GLU A 141 1.44 18.40 -19.32
C GLU A 141 1.32 17.23 -18.32
N ASP A 142 2.05 17.30 -17.20
CA ASP A 142 2.11 16.20 -16.23
C ASP A 142 0.80 16.02 -15.44
N THR A 143 0.02 17.10 -15.29
CA THR A 143 -1.19 17.11 -14.46
C THR A 143 -2.47 16.88 -15.25
N HIS A 144 -2.60 17.49 -16.44
CA HIS A 144 -3.82 17.45 -17.24
C HIS A 144 -3.56 17.38 -18.75
N GLN A 145 -2.36 16.95 -19.18
CA GLN A 145 -1.99 16.71 -20.58
C GLN A 145 -2.19 17.95 -21.48
N GLY A 146 -1.98 19.14 -20.90
CA GLY A 146 -2.20 20.42 -21.57
C GLY A 146 -3.65 20.66 -21.98
N GLN A 147 -4.62 19.90 -21.45
CA GLN A 147 -6.04 20.11 -21.72
C GLN A 147 -6.67 20.98 -20.64
N PRO A 148 -7.51 21.97 -20.98
CA PRO A 148 -8.18 22.78 -19.97
C PRO A 148 -9.17 21.93 -19.15
N ILE A 149 -9.42 22.34 -17.90
CA ILE A 149 -10.46 21.76 -17.02
C ILE A 149 -11.49 22.86 -16.72
N PRO A 150 -12.46 23.12 -17.62
CA PRO A 150 -13.38 24.26 -17.49
C PRO A 150 -14.23 24.22 -16.22
N GLN A 151 -14.53 23.03 -15.71
CA GLN A 151 -15.32 22.85 -14.49
C GLN A 151 -14.59 23.35 -13.24
N LEU A 152 -13.26 23.35 -13.26
CA LEU A 152 -12.40 23.83 -12.19
C LEU A 152 -11.74 25.17 -12.54
N GLY A 153 -12.10 25.80 -13.68
CA GLY A 153 -11.49 27.06 -14.11
C GLY A 153 -10.00 26.97 -14.44
N VAL A 154 -9.49 25.79 -14.82
CA VAL A 154 -8.07 25.57 -15.17
C VAL A 154 -7.89 25.72 -16.69
N ALA A 155 -6.99 26.60 -17.12
CA ALA A 155 -6.63 26.77 -18.52
C ALA A 155 -5.68 25.65 -19.01
N ALA A 156 -5.41 25.61 -20.32
CA ALA A 156 -4.57 24.58 -20.93
C ALA A 156 -3.10 24.69 -20.50
N GLU A 157 -2.66 25.88 -20.12
CA GLU A 157 -1.30 26.22 -19.73
C GLU A 157 -1.10 26.37 -18.22
N ASP A 158 -2.16 26.30 -17.42
CA ASP A 158 -2.09 26.53 -15.98
C ASP A 158 -1.33 25.39 -15.29
N SER A 159 -0.39 25.75 -14.41
CA SER A 159 0.22 24.76 -13.52
C SER A 159 -0.71 24.45 -12.35
N LEU A 160 -0.65 23.24 -11.80
CA LEU A 160 -1.36 22.88 -10.57
C LEU A 160 -0.37 22.74 -9.41
N VAL A 161 -0.72 23.35 -8.29
CA VAL A 161 -0.01 23.24 -7.02
C VAL A 161 -0.78 22.27 -6.14
N PHE A 162 -0.12 21.23 -5.65
CA PHE A 162 -0.66 20.28 -4.71
C PHE A 162 0.01 20.46 -3.35
N VAL A 163 -0.79 20.58 -2.30
CA VAL A 163 -0.31 20.49 -0.92
C VAL A 163 -0.73 19.14 -0.38
N VAL A 164 0.24 18.31 -0.01
CA VAL A 164 0.03 16.90 0.34
C VAL A 164 0.51 16.65 1.76
N ASP A 165 -0.38 16.27 2.65
CA ASP A 165 -0.04 15.77 3.98
C ASP A 165 0.00 14.25 3.94
N VAL A 166 1.14 13.67 4.32
CA VAL A 166 1.29 12.22 4.46
C VAL A 166 0.96 11.85 5.90
N LEU A 167 -0.24 11.35 6.13
CA LEU A 167 -0.78 11.09 7.47
C LEU A 167 -0.26 9.76 8.00
N GLU A 168 -0.46 8.70 7.23
CA GLU A 168 -0.13 7.33 7.61
C GLU A 168 0.44 6.56 6.42
N THR A 169 1.30 5.58 6.70
CA THR A 169 1.88 4.69 5.69
C THR A 169 1.64 3.23 6.02
N PHE A 170 1.26 2.44 5.02
CA PHE A 170 0.89 1.04 5.20
C PHE A 170 1.90 0.10 4.53
N LEU A 171 1.84 -1.20 4.81
CA LEU A 171 2.69 -2.17 4.12
C LEU A 171 2.31 -2.23 2.62
N PRO A 172 3.27 -2.46 1.71
CA PRO A 172 2.96 -2.68 0.29
C PRO A 172 2.32 -4.06 0.03
N LYS A 173 2.56 -5.01 0.93
CA LYS A 173 2.05 -6.39 0.90
C LYS A 173 2.28 -7.05 2.26
N ALA A 174 1.66 -8.20 2.49
CA ALA A 174 1.93 -9.01 3.67
C ALA A 174 3.40 -9.46 3.72
N ASP A 175 4.08 -9.14 4.82
CA ASP A 175 5.50 -9.42 5.09
C ASP A 175 5.72 -10.38 6.27
N GLY A 176 4.64 -10.92 6.83
CA GLY A 176 4.67 -11.89 7.91
C GLY A 176 5.41 -13.19 7.61
N THR A 177 5.65 -13.97 8.65
CA THR A 177 6.37 -15.25 8.56
C THR A 177 5.54 -16.29 7.81
N PRO A 178 6.05 -16.90 6.72
CA PRO A 178 5.30 -17.90 5.96
C PRO A 178 4.87 -19.09 6.83
N ARG A 179 3.61 -19.51 6.65
CA ARG A 179 3.04 -20.72 7.25
C ARG A 179 2.51 -21.65 6.15
N ALA A 180 2.54 -22.95 6.42
CA ALA A 180 1.94 -23.92 5.51
C ALA A 180 0.41 -23.80 5.59
N GLY A 181 -0.26 -23.82 4.43
CA GLY A 181 -1.71 -23.98 4.37
C GLY A 181 -2.16 -25.35 4.88
N ASN A 182 -3.45 -25.48 5.15
CA ASN A 182 -4.07 -26.73 5.57
C ASN A 182 -4.28 -27.67 4.37
N ASN A 183 -4.44 -28.96 4.66
CA ASN A 183 -4.77 -29.93 3.62
C ASN A 183 -6.18 -29.65 3.06
N GLY A 184 -6.28 -29.49 1.75
CA GLY A 184 -7.55 -29.17 1.07
C GLY A 184 -7.76 -27.69 0.80
N ASP A 185 -6.89 -26.82 1.31
CA ASP A 185 -6.92 -25.40 0.99
C ASP A 185 -6.67 -25.14 -0.49
N PRO A 186 -7.30 -24.10 -1.08
CA PRO A 186 -6.82 -23.49 -2.31
C PRO A 186 -5.32 -23.18 -2.23
N ALA A 187 -4.58 -23.58 -3.28
CA ALA A 187 -3.16 -23.29 -3.35
C ALA A 187 -2.93 -21.83 -3.76
N VAL A 188 -2.02 -21.15 -3.06
CA VAL A 188 -1.69 -19.74 -3.31
C VAL A 188 -0.24 -19.61 -3.75
N VAL A 189 -0.03 -18.94 -4.89
CA VAL A 189 1.29 -18.57 -5.42
C VAL A 189 1.37 -17.07 -5.59
N LEU A 190 2.51 -16.46 -5.30
CA LEU A 190 2.64 -15.00 -5.34
C LEU A 190 3.43 -14.56 -6.59
N ALA A 191 2.92 -13.55 -7.29
CA ALA A 191 3.68 -12.80 -8.26
C ALA A 191 4.78 -11.96 -7.56
N PRO A 192 5.80 -11.46 -8.29
CA PRO A 192 6.88 -10.66 -7.68
C PRO A 192 6.38 -9.44 -6.89
N ASN A 193 5.32 -8.79 -7.38
CA ASN A 193 4.67 -7.66 -6.72
C ASN A 193 3.86 -8.05 -5.47
N GLY A 194 3.64 -9.34 -5.21
CA GLY A 194 2.85 -9.85 -4.09
C GLY A 194 1.45 -10.34 -4.47
N ARG A 195 0.96 -10.03 -5.69
CA ARG A 195 -0.40 -10.44 -6.11
C ARG A 195 -0.57 -11.96 -6.02
N PRO A 196 -1.61 -12.46 -5.32
CA PRO A 196 -1.87 -13.88 -5.24
C PRO A 196 -2.51 -14.42 -6.52
N GLY A 197 -1.99 -15.53 -7.02
CA GLY A 197 -2.65 -16.46 -7.92
C GLY A 197 -3.22 -17.60 -7.09
N ILE A 198 -4.50 -17.93 -7.31
CA ILE A 198 -5.25 -18.91 -6.53
C ILE A 198 -5.56 -20.10 -7.43
N THR A 199 -5.30 -21.31 -6.97
CA THR A 199 -5.69 -22.55 -7.64
C THR A 199 -6.67 -23.31 -6.76
N VAL A 200 -7.90 -23.45 -7.25
CA VAL A 200 -8.98 -24.16 -6.54
C VAL A 200 -8.74 -25.66 -6.67
N PRO A 201 -8.85 -26.45 -5.58
CA PRO A 201 -8.73 -27.89 -5.67
C PRO A 201 -9.94 -28.48 -6.39
N ASN A 202 -9.73 -29.58 -7.13
CA ASN A 202 -10.82 -30.32 -7.77
C ASN A 202 -11.56 -31.21 -6.75
N THR A 203 -12.16 -30.57 -5.76
CA THR A 203 -12.99 -31.17 -4.72
C THR A 203 -14.27 -30.35 -4.54
N GLU A 204 -15.24 -30.91 -3.81
CA GLU A 204 -16.39 -30.13 -3.37
C GLU A 204 -15.93 -28.98 -2.47
N ALA A 205 -16.65 -27.87 -2.53
CA ALA A 205 -16.41 -26.72 -1.66
C ALA A 205 -16.74 -27.09 -0.20
N PRO A 206 -15.97 -26.60 0.78
CA PRO A 206 -16.32 -26.73 2.20
C PRO A 206 -17.71 -26.17 2.50
N GLU A 207 -18.46 -26.87 3.36
CA GLU A 207 -19.75 -26.39 3.90
C GLU A 207 -19.54 -25.38 5.04
N GLU A 208 -18.40 -25.44 5.73
CA GLU A 208 -18.01 -24.51 6.79
C GLU A 208 -16.96 -23.52 6.28
N ALA A 209 -16.90 -22.34 6.88
CA ALA A 209 -15.85 -21.37 6.57
C ALA A 209 -14.47 -21.93 6.93
N VAL A 210 -13.50 -21.68 6.04
CA VAL A 210 -12.09 -22.01 6.26
C VAL A 210 -11.29 -20.72 6.35
N ILE A 211 -10.50 -20.60 7.42
CA ILE A 211 -9.58 -19.49 7.63
C ILE A 211 -8.18 -20.08 7.78
N SER A 212 -7.29 -19.74 6.85
CA SER A 212 -5.93 -20.24 6.81
C SER A 212 -4.94 -19.08 6.72
N VAL A 213 -4.15 -18.88 7.77
CA VAL A 213 -3.12 -17.84 7.78
C VAL A 213 -1.87 -18.37 7.07
N LEU A 214 -1.63 -17.88 5.85
CA LEU A 214 -0.52 -18.26 4.98
C LEU A 214 0.77 -17.49 5.30
N LYS A 215 0.65 -16.31 5.88
CA LYS A 215 1.75 -15.58 6.52
C LYS A 215 1.26 -15.00 7.83
N GLU A 216 2.02 -15.20 8.90
CA GLU A 216 1.74 -14.63 10.22
C GLU A 216 2.40 -13.27 10.36
N GLY A 217 1.59 -12.21 10.37
CA GLY A 217 2.03 -10.86 10.68
C GLY A 217 2.36 -10.69 12.17
N ASP A 218 3.22 -9.73 12.48
CA ASP A 218 3.62 -9.37 13.84
C ASP A 218 3.22 -7.94 14.25
N GLY A 219 2.48 -7.24 13.38
CA GLY A 219 1.93 -5.92 13.66
C GLY A 219 0.71 -5.95 14.58
N PRO A 220 0.04 -4.80 14.79
CA PRO A 220 -1.19 -4.71 15.57
C PRO A 220 -2.25 -5.71 15.12
N THR A 221 -3.06 -6.19 16.06
CA THR A 221 -4.17 -7.10 15.78
C THR A 221 -5.40 -6.29 15.36
N LEU A 222 -6.09 -6.73 14.31
CA LEU A 222 -7.36 -6.19 13.87
C LEU A 222 -8.48 -6.49 14.88
N GLU A 223 -9.19 -5.45 15.28
CA GLU A 223 -10.36 -5.51 16.16
C GLU A 223 -11.64 -5.12 15.41
N GLU A 224 -12.80 -5.47 15.97
CA GLU A 224 -14.08 -5.01 15.44
C GLU A 224 -14.18 -3.47 15.55
N GLY A 225 -14.57 -2.82 14.47
CA GLY A 225 -14.63 -1.36 14.33
C GLY A 225 -13.41 -0.75 13.63
N ASP A 226 -12.32 -1.50 13.46
CA ASP A 226 -11.12 -1.00 12.78
C ASP A 226 -11.35 -0.75 11.28
N LYS A 227 -10.63 0.22 10.73
CA LYS A 227 -10.53 0.44 9.28
C LYS A 227 -9.33 -0.34 8.74
N ALA A 228 -9.54 -1.60 8.39
CA ALA A 228 -8.49 -2.45 7.84
C ALA A 228 -8.08 -1.98 6.43
N VAL A 229 -6.81 -1.66 6.26
CA VAL A 229 -6.21 -1.41 4.94
C VAL A 229 -5.71 -2.73 4.39
N VAL A 230 -6.27 -3.17 3.26
CA VAL A 230 -6.00 -4.50 2.71
C VAL A 230 -5.74 -4.48 1.21
N HIS A 231 -4.91 -5.44 0.81
CA HIS A 231 -4.89 -5.93 -0.55
C HIS A 231 -5.54 -7.31 -0.60
N TYR A 232 -6.48 -7.53 -1.50
CA TYR A 232 -7.14 -8.82 -1.69
C TYR A 232 -7.35 -9.19 -3.17
N THR A 233 -7.54 -10.49 -3.39
CA THR A 233 -8.12 -11.09 -4.61
C THR A 233 -9.21 -12.07 -4.21
N GLY A 234 -10.40 -11.91 -4.81
CA GLY A 234 -11.57 -12.77 -4.64
C GLY A 234 -11.84 -13.62 -5.88
N VAL A 235 -12.05 -14.93 -5.68
CA VAL A 235 -12.34 -15.93 -6.72
C VAL A 235 -13.57 -16.73 -6.35
N THR A 236 -14.43 -17.07 -7.31
CA THR A 236 -15.53 -18.02 -7.07
C THR A 236 -15.00 -19.45 -7.12
N TRP A 237 -15.40 -20.32 -6.18
CA TRP A 237 -14.97 -21.73 -6.18
C TRP A 237 -15.37 -22.46 -7.46
N ALA A 238 -16.64 -22.35 -7.88
CA ALA A 238 -17.19 -23.15 -8.97
C ALA A 238 -16.65 -22.76 -10.36
N ASP A 239 -16.54 -21.45 -10.64
CA ASP A 239 -16.07 -20.98 -11.95
C ASP A 239 -14.55 -20.74 -12.00
N GLU A 240 -13.87 -20.79 -10.85
CA GLU A 240 -12.44 -20.48 -10.69
C GLU A 240 -12.03 -19.12 -11.26
N LYS A 241 -12.97 -18.16 -11.30
CA LYS A 241 -12.76 -16.82 -11.87
C LYS A 241 -12.58 -15.78 -10.78
N VAL A 242 -11.61 -14.90 -11.00
CA VAL A 242 -11.48 -13.65 -10.23
C VAL A 242 -12.71 -12.79 -10.50
N PHE A 243 -13.43 -12.45 -9.43
CA PHE A 243 -14.57 -11.53 -9.51
C PHE A 243 -14.24 -10.13 -9.00
N ASP A 244 -13.25 -10.01 -8.11
CA ASP A 244 -12.72 -8.73 -7.66
C ASP A 244 -11.25 -8.85 -7.20
N SER A 245 -10.44 -7.82 -7.44
CA SER A 245 -9.06 -7.75 -6.98
C SER A 245 -8.56 -6.32 -6.86
N SER A 246 -8.21 -5.92 -5.65
CA SER A 246 -7.49 -4.65 -5.38
C SER A 246 -6.10 -4.61 -6.04
N TRP A 247 -5.46 -5.76 -6.25
CA TRP A 247 -4.18 -5.87 -6.93
C TRP A 247 -4.28 -5.54 -8.42
N GLU A 248 -5.37 -5.97 -9.07
CA GLU A 248 -5.62 -5.65 -10.49
C GLU A 248 -5.99 -4.19 -10.67
N LYS A 249 -6.75 -3.63 -9.71
CA LYS A 249 -7.05 -2.20 -9.64
C LYS A 249 -5.83 -1.34 -9.27
N LYS A 250 -4.74 -1.96 -8.80
CA LYS A 250 -3.52 -1.30 -8.27
C LYS A 250 -3.82 -0.31 -7.15
N GLN A 251 -4.89 -0.54 -6.41
CA GLN A 251 -5.35 0.33 -5.34
C GLN A 251 -5.84 -0.54 -4.18
N PRO A 252 -5.22 -0.47 -3.00
CA PRO A 252 -5.72 -1.14 -1.80
C PRO A 252 -7.12 -0.64 -1.43
N ALA A 253 -7.80 -1.43 -0.61
CA ALA A 253 -9.12 -1.07 -0.08
C ALA A 253 -9.01 -0.77 1.41
N ILE A 254 -9.88 0.14 1.88
CA ILE A 254 -10.20 0.29 3.30
C ILE A 254 -11.53 -0.42 3.54
N PHE A 255 -11.56 -1.33 4.50
CA PHE A 255 -12.78 -1.98 4.97
C PHE A 255 -12.96 -1.70 6.46
N GLU A 256 -14.12 -1.17 6.81
CA GLU A 256 -14.53 -1.04 8.21
C GLU A 256 -14.99 -2.41 8.71
N LEU A 257 -14.31 -2.96 9.72
CA LEU A 257 -14.56 -4.28 10.27
C LEU A 257 -15.76 -4.27 11.20
N ARG A 258 -16.95 -4.14 10.62
CA ARG A 258 -18.21 -4.14 11.34
C ARG A 258 -19.29 -4.96 10.64
N GLU A 259 -20.23 -5.46 11.42
CA GLU A 259 -21.42 -6.12 10.89
C GLU A 259 -22.20 -5.21 9.94
N GLY A 260 -22.67 -5.79 8.83
CA GLY A 260 -23.46 -5.08 7.82
C GLY A 260 -22.66 -4.23 6.84
N ALA A 261 -21.35 -3.98 7.08
CA ALA A 261 -20.47 -3.35 6.10
C ALA A 261 -19.81 -4.37 5.16
N LEU A 262 -19.60 -5.60 5.65
CA LEU A 262 -18.93 -6.70 4.95
C LEU A 262 -19.79 -7.96 5.04
N ILE A 263 -19.53 -8.92 4.15
CA ILE A 263 -20.06 -10.28 4.30
C ILE A 263 -19.45 -10.92 5.57
N GLU A 264 -20.26 -11.67 6.30
CA GLU A 264 -19.92 -12.21 7.64
C GLU A 264 -18.61 -13.01 7.62
N GLY A 265 -18.43 -13.92 6.67
CA GLY A 265 -17.22 -14.73 6.59
C GLY A 265 -15.94 -13.94 6.27
N PHE A 266 -16.05 -12.74 5.68
CA PHE A 266 -14.89 -11.89 5.45
C PHE A 266 -14.55 -11.09 6.71
N LEU A 267 -15.55 -10.61 7.45
CA LEU A 267 -15.38 -9.96 8.74
C LEU A 267 -14.73 -10.93 9.74
N ASP A 268 -15.33 -12.10 9.94
CA ASP A 268 -14.84 -13.15 10.84
C ASP A 268 -13.44 -13.64 10.46
N GLY A 269 -13.15 -13.64 9.16
CA GLY A 269 -11.85 -14.00 8.61
C GLY A 269 -10.73 -13.02 8.97
N LEU A 270 -11.05 -11.74 9.18
CA LEU A 270 -10.07 -10.68 9.41
C LEU A 270 -9.95 -10.24 10.87
N VAL A 271 -11.05 -10.25 11.64
CA VAL A 271 -10.98 -9.91 13.07
C VAL A 271 -10.05 -10.89 13.78
N GLY A 272 -9.13 -10.37 14.59
CA GLY A 272 -8.11 -11.14 15.30
C GLY A 272 -6.85 -11.44 14.47
N GLN A 273 -6.79 -11.06 13.19
CA GLN A 273 -5.58 -11.20 12.39
C GLN A 273 -4.62 -10.03 12.62
N ASN A 274 -3.32 -10.28 12.51
CA ASN A 274 -2.31 -9.24 12.69
C ASN A 274 -1.97 -8.53 11.38
N VAL A 275 -1.66 -7.24 11.45
CA VAL A 275 -1.03 -6.49 10.34
C VAL A 275 0.25 -7.21 9.89
N GLY A 276 0.42 -7.32 8.57
CA GLY A 276 1.47 -8.10 7.92
C GLY A 276 1.04 -9.53 7.56
N SER A 277 -0.15 -9.98 7.98
CA SER A 277 -0.64 -11.32 7.68
C SER A 277 -1.15 -11.45 6.24
N GLN A 278 -1.00 -12.65 5.67
CA GLN A 278 -1.71 -13.08 4.47
C GLN A 278 -2.68 -14.19 4.88
N VAL A 279 -3.97 -13.99 4.63
CA VAL A 279 -5.05 -14.86 5.09
C VAL A 279 -5.82 -15.37 3.89
N LEU A 280 -5.97 -16.68 3.80
CA LEU A 280 -6.85 -17.37 2.87
C LEU A 280 -8.19 -17.62 3.56
N LEU A 281 -9.27 -17.18 2.93
CA LEU A 281 -10.64 -17.38 3.38
C LEU A 281 -11.39 -18.20 2.34
N VAL A 282 -12.08 -19.26 2.75
CA VAL A 282 -13.10 -19.93 1.95
C VAL A 282 -14.43 -19.71 2.65
N ILE A 283 -15.33 -19.01 1.99
CA ILE A 283 -16.57 -18.50 2.56
C ILE A 283 -17.74 -19.21 1.88
N PRO A 284 -18.49 -20.08 2.59
CA PRO A 284 -19.69 -20.71 2.06
C PRO A 284 -20.78 -19.67 1.84
N PRO A 285 -21.79 -19.95 0.99
CA PRO A 285 -22.80 -18.97 0.60
C PRO A 285 -23.53 -18.31 1.77
N GLU A 286 -23.79 -19.05 2.84
CA GLU A 286 -24.50 -18.62 4.04
C GLU A 286 -23.78 -17.47 4.76
N LEU A 287 -22.45 -17.44 4.68
CA LEU A 287 -21.58 -16.39 5.25
C LEU A 287 -21.10 -15.38 4.18
N GLY A 288 -21.57 -15.55 2.93
CA GLY A 288 -21.25 -14.74 1.77
C GLY A 288 -22.46 -13.95 1.28
N TYR A 289 -22.77 -14.09 -0.02
CA TYR A 289 -23.91 -13.40 -0.65
C TYR A 289 -25.20 -14.24 -0.69
N GLY A 290 -25.19 -15.48 -0.20
CA GLY A 290 -26.36 -16.38 -0.21
C GLY A 290 -27.01 -16.50 -1.59
N GLU A 291 -28.34 -16.35 -1.64
CA GLU A 291 -29.12 -16.42 -2.88
C GLU A 291 -28.97 -15.18 -3.79
N GLN A 292 -28.24 -14.15 -3.36
CA GLN A 292 -28.03 -12.95 -4.17
C GLN A 292 -27.03 -13.26 -5.29
N ALA A 293 -27.37 -12.85 -6.51
CA ALA A 293 -26.51 -12.97 -7.67
C ALA A 293 -26.06 -11.58 -8.17
N SER A 294 -24.84 -11.50 -8.65
CA SER A 294 -24.30 -10.40 -9.43
C SER A 294 -23.74 -10.92 -10.77
N PRO A 295 -23.40 -10.06 -11.74
CA PRO A 295 -22.82 -10.50 -13.02
C PRO A 295 -21.55 -11.35 -12.88
N SER A 296 -20.77 -11.16 -11.81
CA SER A 296 -19.51 -11.86 -11.55
C SER A 296 -19.61 -12.91 -10.44
N ILE A 297 -20.72 -12.95 -9.69
CA ILE A 297 -20.93 -13.88 -8.58
C ILE A 297 -22.32 -14.51 -8.73
N PRO A 298 -22.41 -15.76 -9.20
CA PRO A 298 -23.68 -16.50 -9.23
C PRO A 298 -24.30 -16.64 -7.82
N ALA A 299 -25.63 -16.79 -7.75
CA ALA A 299 -26.32 -17.13 -6.51
C ALA A 299 -25.76 -18.43 -5.91
N ASN A 300 -25.68 -18.49 -4.59
CA ASN A 300 -25.16 -19.62 -3.81
C ASN A 300 -23.70 -19.97 -4.12
N SER A 301 -22.86 -18.97 -4.43
CA SER A 301 -21.43 -19.17 -4.67
C SER A 301 -20.63 -19.25 -3.37
N THR A 302 -19.80 -20.29 -3.24
CA THR A 302 -18.67 -20.28 -2.31
C THR A 302 -17.57 -19.35 -2.85
N LEU A 303 -17.08 -18.46 -2.01
CA LEU A 303 -16.06 -17.47 -2.36
C LEU A 303 -14.71 -17.86 -1.74
N ILE A 304 -13.64 -17.55 -2.44
CA ILE A 304 -12.28 -17.68 -1.96
C ILE A 304 -11.66 -16.30 -1.97
N PHE A 305 -11.09 -15.86 -0.84
CA PHE A 305 -10.31 -14.63 -0.77
C PHE A 305 -8.90 -14.95 -0.31
N VAL A 306 -7.91 -14.27 -0.90
CA VAL A 306 -6.58 -14.13 -0.31
C VAL A 306 -6.38 -12.67 0.02
N VAL A 307 -6.17 -12.37 1.30
CA VAL A 307 -6.12 -11.02 1.86
C VAL A 307 -4.77 -10.78 2.53
N ASP A 308 -4.06 -9.76 2.07
CA ASP A 308 -2.89 -9.18 2.72
C ASP A 308 -3.37 -8.03 3.61
N VAL A 309 -3.10 -8.12 4.92
CA VAL A 309 -3.41 -7.07 5.90
C VAL A 309 -2.25 -6.08 5.94
N LEU A 310 -2.49 -4.86 5.44
CA LEU A 310 -1.44 -3.86 5.23
C LEU A 310 -1.28 -2.90 6.41
N GLY A 311 -2.36 -2.69 7.17
CA GLY A 311 -2.39 -1.80 8.32
C GLY A 311 -3.82 -1.51 8.79
N ILE A 312 -3.91 -0.59 9.75
CA ILE A 312 -5.16 -0.07 10.31
C ILE A 312 -5.08 1.44 10.12
N ALA A 313 -6.07 2.02 9.43
CA ALA A 313 -6.15 3.46 9.25
C ALA A 313 -6.90 4.10 10.43
N GLU A 314 -6.44 5.25 10.92
CA GLU A 314 -7.06 5.96 12.04
C GLU A 314 -8.23 6.90 11.63
#